data_AF-A0A935ZC87-F1
#
_entry.id   AF-A0A935ZC87-F1
#
_cell.length_a   1.000
_cell.length_b   1.000
_cell.length_c   1.000
_cell.angle_alpha   90.00
_cell.angle_beta   90.00
_cell.angle_gamma   90.00
#
_symmetry.space_group_name_H-M   'P 1'
#
loop_
_entity.id
_entity.type
_entity.pdbx_description
1 polymer ?
#
loop_
_entity_poly.entity_id
_entity_poly.type
_entity_poly.pdbx_seq_one_letter_code
_entity_poly.pdbx_strand_id
1 'polypeptide(L)'
;MHRTKLRTKLPTKLLAASLVTALAAPLAGCSIITMVVDAAKKNAAKLDHWEVSKITLGLRDAKGICARGGVQLAVYADAQHKRRKGKHKRLETWSLADEGKHAGKLDFEEFGFTAEGGEVDLETGAFVPGSDMLANELSGFTITASYPRERKVAPSTLRFEPSYDCITHAGSFGEFGSSGRGGATGSMGKSGDGGGDSAPGADGAIGDDGGDGGNGGDGADGPRITAYATLVKTPHHDRMVLVKIEGDVDDLVLMDASKPVMIVAGGGDGGDGGAGGNGGRGGSGGGGNPGGTGGNGGRGGNGGSGGNGGNGGVLEVIYDASLPELASMIALDASAGRAGEAGRAGRAGDGGFSGNGQGSGGKAGKHGIDGAEGSAGQPGRAGSDGQSSARAGDVGSVFASLPAGITRLSR
;
A
#
# COMPACT_ATOMS: atom_id res chain seq x y z
N MET A 1 -38.04 -5.65 73.10
CA MET A 1 -37.70 -7.05 72.74
C MET A 1 -38.43 -7.40 71.44
N HIS A 2 -37.76 -8.18 70.59
CA HIS A 2 -38.17 -8.71 69.28
C HIS A 2 -37.97 -7.87 68.00
N ARG A 3 -36.91 -8.30 67.28
CA ARG A 3 -36.58 -8.17 65.86
C ARG A 3 -37.70 -8.70 64.97
N THR A 4 -37.92 -8.10 63.78
CA THR A 4 -37.83 -8.83 62.50
C THR A 4 -37.50 -7.90 61.32
N LYS A 5 -36.60 -8.38 60.45
CA LYS A 5 -36.11 -7.79 59.20
C LYS A 5 -37.11 -8.00 58.07
N LEU A 6 -37.18 -7.08 57.10
CA LEU A 6 -37.31 -7.45 55.68
C LEU A 6 -36.74 -6.32 54.80
N ARG A 7 -35.53 -6.56 54.26
CA ARG A 7 -34.93 -5.80 53.16
C ARG A 7 -35.40 -6.46 51.86
N THR A 8 -36.16 -5.73 51.05
CA THR A 8 -36.44 -6.12 49.66
C THR A 8 -35.34 -5.57 48.75
N LYS A 9 -34.71 -6.47 48.01
CA LYS A 9 -33.73 -6.20 46.96
C LYS A 9 -34.47 -5.70 45.70
N LEU A 10 -34.08 -4.55 45.15
CA LEU A 10 -34.39 -4.18 43.77
C LEU A 10 -33.44 -4.92 42.82
N PRO A 11 -33.92 -5.43 41.67
CA PRO A 11 -33.06 -6.04 40.68
C PRO A 11 -32.38 -5.00 39.77
N THR A 12 -31.16 -5.36 39.43
CA THR A 12 -30.15 -4.70 38.61
C THR A 12 -30.66 -4.41 37.20
N LYS A 13 -30.51 -3.16 36.73
CA LYS A 13 -30.69 -2.81 35.31
C LYS A 13 -29.51 -3.37 34.51
N LEU A 14 -29.82 -4.14 33.46
CA LEU A 14 -28.87 -4.52 32.41
C LEU A 14 -28.36 -3.25 31.71
N LEU A 15 -27.04 -3.08 31.70
CA LEU A 15 -26.34 -2.18 30.78
C LEU A 15 -26.25 -2.87 29.42
N ALA A 16 -26.92 -2.30 28.43
CA ALA A 16 -26.68 -2.61 27.02
C ALA A 16 -25.29 -2.07 26.64
N ALA A 17 -24.37 -2.98 26.34
CA ALA A 17 -23.09 -2.64 25.74
C ALA A 17 -23.31 -2.49 24.22
N SER A 18 -23.30 -1.25 23.73
CA SER A 18 -23.20 -0.95 22.31
C SER A 18 -21.79 -1.32 21.84
N LEU A 19 -21.71 -2.38 21.04
CA LEU A 19 -20.51 -2.77 20.33
C LEU A 19 -20.34 -1.80 19.14
N VAL A 20 -19.43 -0.84 19.27
CA VAL A 20 -18.96 -0.02 18.14
C VAL A 20 -17.94 -0.85 17.38
N THR A 21 -18.36 -1.48 16.30
CA THR A 21 -17.47 -2.06 15.30
C THR A 21 -16.86 -0.92 14.51
N ALA A 22 -15.61 -0.59 14.83
CA ALA A 22 -14.78 0.29 14.00
C ALA A 22 -14.48 -0.44 12.68
N LEU A 23 -14.94 0.14 11.56
CA LEU A 23 -14.42 -0.22 10.24
C LEU A 23 -12.93 0.15 10.20
N ALA A 24 -12.07 -0.87 10.18
CA ALA A 24 -10.68 -0.71 9.84
C ALA A 24 -10.58 -0.68 8.30
N ALA A 25 -10.40 0.51 7.73
CA ALA A 25 -9.82 0.62 6.40
C ALA A 25 -8.35 0.19 6.48
N PRO A 26 -7.80 -0.55 5.50
CA PRO A 26 -6.41 -0.94 5.52
C PRO A 26 -5.53 0.30 5.26
N LEU A 27 -5.10 0.97 6.32
CA LEU A 27 -3.94 1.87 6.32
C LEU A 27 -2.65 1.04 6.18
N ALA A 28 -2.49 0.34 5.06
CA ALA A 28 -1.24 -0.31 4.70
C ALA A 28 -0.27 0.75 4.13
N GLY A 29 0.31 1.56 5.01
CA GLY A 29 1.31 2.55 4.60
C GLY A 29 2.02 3.31 5.73
N CYS A 30 1.47 3.38 6.95
CA CYS A 30 1.98 4.30 7.98
C CYS A 30 3.21 3.81 8.76
N SER A 31 3.51 2.51 8.83
CA SER A 31 4.57 2.01 9.73
C SER A 31 5.99 2.02 9.18
N ILE A 32 6.19 2.13 7.86
CA ILE A 32 7.54 2.20 7.28
C ILE A 32 8.00 3.66 7.10
N ILE A 33 7.06 4.58 6.87
CA ILE A 33 7.34 6.02 6.69
C ILE A 33 7.93 6.62 7.98
N THR A 34 7.38 6.27 9.15
CA THR A 34 7.78 6.81 10.46
C THR A 34 9.23 6.47 10.83
N MET A 35 9.73 5.25 10.54
CA MET A 35 11.10 4.86 10.92
C MET A 35 12.20 5.57 10.11
N VAL A 36 11.95 5.92 8.84
CA VAL A 36 12.93 6.63 8.01
C VAL A 36 13.01 8.11 8.37
N VAL A 37 11.89 8.71 8.75
CA VAL A 37 11.80 10.13 9.14
C VAL A 37 12.63 10.44 10.40
N ASP A 38 12.61 9.57 11.40
CA ASP A 38 13.28 9.81 12.70
C ASP A 38 14.82 9.82 12.63
N ALA A 39 15.42 8.98 11.78
CA ALA A 39 16.89 8.95 11.62
C ALA A 39 17.40 10.19 10.84
N ALA A 40 16.57 10.74 9.94
CA ALA A 40 16.91 11.85 9.08
C ALA A 40 16.85 13.23 9.79
N LYS A 41 16.01 13.39 10.81
CA LYS A 41 15.87 14.64 11.61
C LYS A 41 17.20 15.13 12.22
N LYS A 42 18.17 14.25 12.49
CA LYS A 42 19.46 14.63 13.10
C LYS A 42 20.37 15.50 12.21
N ASN A 43 20.14 15.54 10.90
CA ASN A 43 20.96 16.30 9.93
C ASN A 43 20.24 17.47 9.26
N ALA A 44 19.01 17.78 9.67
CA ALA A 44 18.28 18.94 9.17
C ALA A 44 19.03 20.25 9.52
N ALA A 45 19.02 21.19 8.58
CA ALA A 45 19.54 22.53 8.81
C ALA A 45 18.68 23.26 9.84
N LYS A 46 19.30 23.67 10.94
CA LYS A 46 18.67 24.54 11.95
C LYS A 46 18.84 26.01 11.57
N LEU A 47 17.80 26.80 11.78
CA LEU A 47 17.79 28.23 11.50
C LEU A 47 18.41 29.08 12.63
N ASP A 48 18.88 28.48 13.74
CA ASP A 48 19.35 29.20 14.92
C ASP A 48 20.47 30.22 14.64
N HIS A 49 21.37 29.91 13.69
CA HIS A 49 22.48 30.78 13.28
C HIS A 49 22.17 31.72 12.11
N TRP A 50 20.94 31.69 11.62
CA TRP A 50 20.46 32.44 10.48
C TRP A 50 19.40 33.44 10.93
N GLU A 51 19.39 34.60 10.31
CA GLU A 51 18.31 35.59 10.39
C GLU A 51 17.51 35.47 9.09
N VAL A 52 16.24 35.09 9.21
CA VAL A 52 15.37 34.86 8.05
C VAL A 52 14.75 36.20 7.64
N SER A 53 14.91 36.60 6.39
CA SER A 53 14.34 37.85 5.88
C SER A 53 13.03 37.64 5.14
N LYS A 54 12.85 36.48 4.51
CA LYS A 54 11.69 36.14 3.71
C LYS A 54 11.46 34.63 3.69
N ILE A 55 10.20 34.23 3.69
CA ILE A 55 9.79 32.87 3.35
C ILE A 55 8.91 32.89 2.09
N THR A 56 8.91 31.79 1.34
CA THR A 56 8.04 31.59 0.18
C THR A 56 7.55 30.16 0.22
N LEU A 57 6.22 30.01 0.22
CA LEU A 57 5.55 28.73 0.10
C LEU A 57 5.38 28.37 -1.38
N GLY A 58 5.51 27.09 -1.70
CA GLY A 58 5.27 26.50 -3.02
C GLY A 58 4.76 25.05 -2.91
N LEU A 59 4.38 24.46 -4.04
CA LEU A 59 4.12 23.03 -4.16
C LEU A 59 5.35 22.33 -4.76
N ARG A 60 5.67 21.13 -4.29
CA ARG A 60 6.66 20.25 -4.93
C ARG A 60 6.01 19.54 -6.12
N ASP A 61 6.64 19.63 -7.29
CA ASP A 61 6.35 18.83 -8.48
C ASP A 61 4.88 18.81 -8.94
N ALA A 62 4.09 19.82 -8.53
CA ALA A 62 2.67 19.94 -8.82
C ALA A 62 2.31 21.37 -9.21
N LYS A 63 1.31 21.49 -10.10
CA LYS A 63 0.75 22.78 -10.54
C LYS A 63 -0.53 23.17 -9.80
N GLY A 64 -1.13 22.22 -9.10
CA GLY A 64 -2.37 22.38 -8.34
C GLY A 64 -2.53 21.27 -7.32
N ILE A 65 -3.64 21.30 -6.59
CA ILE A 65 -3.93 20.34 -5.51
C ILE A 65 -5.13 19.50 -5.92
N CYS A 66 -4.96 18.18 -5.97
CA CYS A 66 -6.09 17.32 -6.28
C CYS A 66 -6.96 17.09 -5.04
N ALA A 67 -8.28 17.18 -5.15
CA ALA A 67 -9.18 17.10 -3.99
C ALA A 67 -9.12 15.76 -3.21
N ARG A 68 -8.57 14.70 -3.80
CA ARG A 68 -8.33 13.39 -3.13
C ARG A 68 -6.86 13.03 -3.00
N GLY A 69 -5.95 13.91 -3.45
CA GLY A 69 -4.52 13.64 -3.48
C GLY A 69 -3.77 14.65 -2.62
N GLY A 70 -2.95 14.15 -1.69
CA GLY A 70 -2.03 15.00 -0.96
C GLY A 70 -0.93 15.55 -1.87
N VAL A 71 -0.41 16.73 -1.54
CA VAL A 71 0.74 17.32 -2.24
C VAL A 71 1.78 17.79 -1.23
N GLN A 72 3.06 17.49 -1.49
CA GLN A 72 4.10 17.98 -0.61
C GLN A 72 4.34 19.48 -0.83
N LEU A 73 4.38 20.24 0.26
CA LEU A 73 4.71 21.65 0.24
C LEU A 73 6.22 21.86 0.16
N ALA A 74 6.65 23.02 -0.32
CA ALA A 74 8.02 23.50 -0.23
C ALA A 74 8.03 24.87 0.43
N VAL A 75 8.78 25.03 1.52
CA VAL A 75 9.06 26.34 2.08
C VAL A 75 10.50 26.71 1.79
N TYR A 76 10.67 27.83 1.08
CA TYR A 76 11.95 28.44 0.82
C TYR A 76 12.18 29.58 1.80
N ALA A 77 13.31 29.59 2.50
CA ALA A 77 13.71 30.67 3.40
C ALA A 77 14.97 31.35 2.87
N ASP A 78 14.87 32.65 2.60
CA ASP A 78 16.04 33.49 2.35
C ASP A 78 16.60 33.95 3.68
N ALA A 79 17.86 33.61 3.97
CA ALA A 79 18.45 33.86 5.27
C ALA A 79 19.90 34.36 5.20
N GLN A 80 20.25 35.23 6.15
CA GLN A 80 21.60 35.77 6.33
C GLN A 80 22.23 35.20 7.60
N HIS A 81 23.51 34.84 7.54
CA HIS A 81 24.19 34.29 8.71
C HIS A 81 24.47 35.36 9.77
N LYS A 82 23.96 35.17 11.00
CA LYS A 82 24.04 36.17 12.09
C LYS A 82 25.46 36.64 12.41
N ARG A 83 26.46 35.75 12.32
CA ARG A 83 27.87 36.04 12.64
C ARG A 83 28.79 36.26 11.43
N ARG A 84 28.37 35.92 10.22
CA ARG A 84 29.24 35.92 9.03
C ARG A 84 28.68 36.92 8.03
N LYS A 85 29.18 38.15 8.07
CA LYS A 85 28.73 39.25 7.19
C LYS A 85 28.84 38.82 5.72
N GLY A 86 27.83 39.17 4.92
CA GLY A 86 27.75 38.84 3.50
C GLY A 86 27.43 37.38 3.16
N LYS A 87 27.29 36.47 4.15
CA LYS A 87 26.88 35.09 3.89
C LYS A 87 25.36 34.99 3.84
N HIS A 88 24.82 34.90 2.62
CA HIS A 88 23.41 34.66 2.33
C HIS A 88 23.21 33.23 1.82
N LYS A 89 22.09 32.62 2.17
CA LYS A 89 21.70 31.31 1.66
C LYS A 89 20.18 31.24 1.52
N ARG A 90 19.72 30.68 0.41
CA ARG A 90 18.36 30.19 0.27
C ARG A 90 18.32 28.75 0.73
N LEU A 91 17.53 28.50 1.75
CA LEU A 91 17.29 27.17 2.33
C LEU A 91 15.90 26.71 1.88
N GLU A 92 15.70 25.41 1.80
CA GLU A 92 14.41 24.83 1.45
C GLU A 92 14.11 23.64 2.36
N THR A 93 12.83 23.35 2.58
CA THR A 93 12.40 22.13 3.26
C THR A 93 12.77 20.88 2.48
N TRP A 94 12.96 19.75 3.17
CA TRP A 94 13.27 18.47 2.55
C TRP A 94 12.08 17.94 1.71
N SER A 95 12.31 16.93 0.87
CA SER A 95 11.27 16.27 0.07
C SER A 95 11.20 14.76 0.30
N LEU A 96 10.02 14.15 0.12
CA LEU A 96 9.85 12.70 0.26
C LEU A 96 10.70 11.92 -0.75
N ALA A 97 11.01 12.52 -1.89
CA ALA A 97 11.91 11.96 -2.90
C ALA A 97 13.38 11.91 -2.45
N ASP A 98 13.77 12.60 -1.37
CA ASP A 98 15.16 12.66 -0.91
C ASP A 98 15.61 11.39 -0.14
N GLU A 99 14.77 10.35 -0.01
CA GLU A 99 15.07 9.06 0.66
C GLU A 99 15.73 9.23 2.05
N GLY A 100 15.29 10.22 2.83
CA GLY A 100 15.85 10.51 4.17
C GLY A 100 17.14 11.36 4.16
N LYS A 101 17.57 11.90 3.01
CA LYS A 101 18.70 12.83 2.92
C LYS A 101 18.29 14.26 3.26
N HIS A 102 18.04 14.52 4.55
CA HIS A 102 17.63 15.86 5.02
C HIS A 102 18.82 16.82 5.22
N ALA A 103 20.04 16.39 4.88
CA ALA A 103 21.26 17.15 5.10
C ALA A 103 21.21 18.52 4.41
N GLY A 104 21.22 19.59 5.22
CA GLY A 104 21.21 20.96 4.71
C GLY A 104 19.84 21.49 4.28
N LYS A 105 18.76 20.72 4.50
CA LYS A 105 17.36 21.08 4.26
C LYS A 105 16.67 21.46 5.57
N LEU A 106 15.62 22.26 5.49
CA LEU A 106 14.83 22.68 6.65
C LEU A 106 13.79 21.62 7.01
N ASP A 107 13.46 21.54 8.30
CA ASP A 107 12.32 20.77 8.77
C ASP A 107 11.04 21.61 8.63
N PHE A 108 9.89 20.96 8.40
CA PHE A 108 8.60 21.64 8.36
C PHE A 108 8.18 22.13 9.75
N GLU A 109 8.65 21.49 10.83
CA GLU A 109 8.44 21.92 12.22
C GLU A 109 9.05 23.31 12.53
N GLU A 110 9.97 23.81 11.70
CA GLU A 110 10.51 25.18 11.83
C GLU A 110 9.49 26.27 11.45
N PHE A 111 8.36 25.89 10.83
CA PHE A 111 7.33 26.79 10.34
C PHE A 111 5.97 26.52 10.99
N GLY A 112 5.15 27.56 11.10
CA GLY A 112 3.74 27.44 11.48
C GLY A 112 2.87 27.43 10.23
N PHE A 113 1.92 26.50 10.15
CA PHE A 113 0.98 26.41 9.03
C PHE A 113 -0.46 26.62 9.48
N THR A 114 -1.23 27.33 8.66
CA THR A 114 -2.69 27.32 8.72
C THR A 114 -3.22 27.00 7.34
N ALA A 115 -4.25 26.15 7.27
CA ALA A 115 -4.85 25.78 6.01
C ALA A 115 -6.38 25.77 6.08
N GLU A 116 -7.01 26.19 4.98
CA GLU A 116 -8.45 26.08 4.73
C GLU A 116 -8.68 25.04 3.63
N GLY A 117 -9.70 24.19 3.79
CA GLY A 117 -9.99 23.09 2.86
C GLY A 117 -9.10 21.84 3.06
N GLY A 118 -8.35 21.77 4.16
CA GLY A 118 -7.51 20.60 4.48
C GLY A 118 -6.55 20.88 5.64
N GLU A 119 -5.57 19.99 5.82
CA GLU A 119 -4.59 20.05 6.89
C GLU A 119 -3.16 19.87 6.35
N VAL A 120 -2.16 20.38 7.07
CA VAL A 120 -0.75 20.14 6.75
C VAL A 120 -0.19 19.13 7.75
N ASP A 121 0.21 17.97 7.24
CA ASP A 121 0.99 17.00 8.01
C ASP A 121 2.42 17.52 8.16
N LEU A 122 2.82 17.86 9.38
CA LEU A 122 4.15 18.40 9.67
C LEU A 122 5.25 17.33 9.61
N GLU A 123 4.91 16.06 9.75
CA GLU A 123 5.88 14.96 9.65
C GLU A 123 6.34 14.77 8.21
N THR A 124 5.43 14.93 7.24
CA THR A 124 5.72 14.73 5.82
C THR A 124 5.83 16.03 5.03
N GLY A 125 5.34 17.14 5.58
CA GLY A 125 5.14 18.40 4.86
C GLY A 125 4.04 18.33 3.80
N ALA A 126 3.19 17.30 3.84
CA ALA A 126 2.11 17.12 2.88
C ALA A 126 0.88 17.96 3.29
N PHE A 127 0.30 18.68 2.33
CA PHE A 127 -1.06 19.17 2.46
C PHE A 127 -2.02 18.06 2.05
N VAL A 128 -2.97 17.74 2.93
CA VAL A 128 -4.02 16.74 2.73
C VAL A 128 -5.37 17.46 2.69
N PRO A 129 -6.04 17.52 1.53
CA PRO A 129 -7.38 18.08 1.42
C PRO A 129 -8.39 17.42 2.36
N GLY A 130 -9.40 18.17 2.78
CA GLY A 130 -10.53 17.61 3.52
C GLY A 130 -11.32 16.61 2.67
N SER A 131 -11.99 15.65 3.30
CA SER A 131 -12.75 14.61 2.59
C SER A 131 -14.05 15.11 1.96
N ASP A 132 -14.59 16.25 2.41
CA ASP A 132 -15.79 16.85 1.82
C ASP A 132 -15.45 17.60 0.53
N MET A 133 -15.61 16.92 -0.60
CA MET A 133 -15.32 17.46 -1.93
C MET A 133 -16.20 18.65 -2.29
N LEU A 134 -17.45 18.70 -1.81
CA LEU A 134 -18.34 19.83 -2.08
C LEU A 134 -17.91 21.06 -1.26
N ALA A 135 -17.48 20.87 -0.01
CA ALA A 135 -16.91 21.96 0.77
C ALA A 135 -15.61 22.51 0.12
N ASN A 136 -14.75 21.62 -0.37
CA ASN A 136 -13.53 22.01 -1.08
C ASN A 136 -13.85 22.83 -2.34
N GLU A 137 -14.88 22.46 -3.11
CA GLU A 137 -15.34 23.25 -4.26
C GLU A 137 -15.88 24.64 -3.91
N LEU A 138 -16.35 24.84 -2.67
CA LEU A 138 -16.86 26.14 -2.26
C LEU A 138 -15.75 27.08 -1.77
N SER A 139 -14.75 26.54 -1.08
CA SER A 139 -13.70 27.34 -0.45
C SER A 139 -12.39 27.41 -1.24
N GLY A 140 -12.14 26.42 -2.12
CA GLY A 140 -10.81 26.10 -2.60
C GLY A 140 -9.86 25.74 -1.45
N PHE A 141 -8.56 25.84 -1.72
CA PHE A 141 -7.51 25.62 -0.73
C PHE A 141 -6.73 26.90 -0.48
N THR A 142 -6.64 27.32 0.78
CA THR A 142 -5.79 28.44 1.18
C THR A 142 -4.78 27.95 2.20
N ILE A 143 -3.48 28.04 1.89
CA ILE A 143 -2.41 27.54 2.75
C ILE A 143 -1.48 28.71 3.08
N THR A 144 -1.23 28.93 4.37
CA THR A 144 -0.32 29.97 4.84
C THR A 144 0.80 29.35 5.65
N ALA A 145 2.03 29.64 5.25
CA ALA A 145 3.23 29.34 6.02
C ALA A 145 3.72 30.61 6.74
N SER A 146 4.13 30.45 7.99
CA SER A 146 4.65 31.51 8.85
C SER A 146 5.95 31.06 9.52
N TYR A 147 6.82 32.00 9.89
CA TYR A 147 8.03 31.70 10.63
C TYR A 147 7.90 32.20 12.08
N PRO A 148 7.52 31.32 13.04
CA PRO A 148 7.09 31.76 14.37
C PRO A 148 8.22 32.38 15.21
N ARG A 149 9.48 32.07 14.92
CA ARG A 149 10.65 32.59 15.65
C ARG A 149 10.94 34.06 15.33
N GLU A 150 10.49 34.59 14.20
CA GLU A 150 10.69 36.00 13.82
C GLU A 150 9.40 36.61 13.26
N ARG A 151 8.60 37.23 14.15
CA ARG A 151 7.29 37.85 13.80
C ARG A 151 7.34 38.93 12.71
N LYS A 152 8.53 39.49 12.42
CA LYS A 152 8.74 40.48 11.36
C LYS A 152 8.74 39.86 9.96
N VAL A 153 8.94 38.54 9.84
CA VAL A 153 8.90 37.83 8.56
C VAL A 153 7.43 37.68 8.17
N ALA A 154 7.05 38.31 7.06
CA ALA A 154 5.69 38.21 6.55
C ALA A 154 5.35 36.75 6.20
N PRO A 155 4.15 36.25 6.57
CA PRO A 155 3.67 34.95 6.12
C PRO A 155 3.60 34.87 4.59
N SER A 156 3.75 33.66 4.06
CA SER A 156 3.53 33.37 2.65
C SER A 156 2.24 32.57 2.50
N THR A 157 1.29 33.11 1.75
CA THR A 157 -0.01 32.48 1.49
C THR A 157 -0.12 32.05 0.03
N LEU A 158 -0.60 30.83 -0.21
CA LEU A 158 -1.00 30.33 -1.51
C LEU A 158 -2.50 30.03 -1.51
N ARG A 159 -3.11 30.21 -2.68
CA ARG A 159 -4.51 29.87 -2.93
C ARG A 159 -4.58 29.00 -4.17
N PHE A 160 -5.31 27.91 -4.09
CA PHE A 160 -5.49 26.96 -5.17
C PHE A 160 -6.96 26.64 -5.34
N GLU A 161 -7.38 26.55 -6.60
CA GLU A 161 -8.64 25.91 -6.97
C GLU A 161 -8.46 24.40 -6.88
N PRO A 162 -9.48 23.64 -6.44
CA PRO A 162 -9.36 22.19 -6.40
C PRO A 162 -9.24 21.62 -7.80
N SER A 163 -8.29 20.71 -8.02
CA SER A 163 -8.22 19.93 -9.25
C SER A 163 -8.84 18.55 -9.02
N TYR A 164 -9.40 17.98 -10.09
CA TYR A 164 -9.93 16.61 -10.11
C TYR A 164 -9.19 15.74 -11.14
N ASP A 165 -8.05 16.21 -11.63
CA ASP A 165 -7.26 15.50 -12.65
C ASP A 165 -6.73 14.15 -12.17
N CYS A 166 -6.53 13.99 -10.86
CA CYS A 166 -6.06 12.73 -10.28
C CYS A 166 -7.16 11.68 -10.10
N ILE A 167 -8.44 12.08 -10.24
CA ILE A 167 -9.58 11.18 -10.09
C ILE A 167 -9.88 10.58 -11.46
N THR A 168 -9.45 9.34 -11.64
CA THR A 168 -9.60 8.61 -12.91
C THR A 168 -10.85 7.73 -12.95
N HIS A 169 -11.40 7.39 -11.79
CA HIS A 169 -12.59 6.55 -11.64
C HIS A 169 -13.30 6.83 -10.32
N ALA A 170 -14.54 6.35 -10.23
CA ALA A 170 -15.35 6.27 -9.01
C ALA A 170 -15.74 4.81 -8.74
N GLY A 171 -16.00 4.46 -7.49
CA GLY A 171 -16.26 3.07 -7.06
C GLY A 171 -14.97 2.38 -6.63
N SER A 172 -14.97 1.05 -6.64
CA SER A 172 -13.82 0.27 -6.17
C SER A 172 -13.71 -1.09 -6.85
N PHE A 173 -12.50 -1.65 -6.79
CA PHE A 173 -12.24 -3.05 -7.08
C PHE A 173 -12.35 -3.88 -5.81
N GLY A 174 -12.57 -5.19 -5.96
CA GLY A 174 -12.32 -6.15 -4.90
C GLY A 174 -10.84 -6.15 -4.48
N GLU A 175 -10.59 -6.48 -3.22
CA GLU A 175 -9.22 -6.58 -2.69
C GLU A 175 -8.40 -7.61 -3.47
N PHE A 176 -7.13 -7.28 -3.74
CA PHE A 176 -6.22 -8.20 -4.41
C PHE A 176 -5.75 -9.30 -3.47
N GLY A 177 -5.65 -10.50 -4.01
CA GLY A 177 -5.06 -11.64 -3.34
C GLY A 177 -3.58 -11.41 -3.03
N SER A 178 -3.16 -11.80 -1.83
CA SER A 178 -1.77 -11.67 -1.43
C SER A 178 -0.88 -12.68 -2.15
N SER A 179 0.32 -12.27 -2.57
CA SER A 179 1.29 -13.21 -3.14
C SER A 179 1.79 -14.19 -2.09
N GLY A 180 1.93 -15.45 -2.49
CA GLY A 180 2.52 -16.51 -1.70
C GLY A 180 4.01 -16.27 -1.44
N ARG A 181 4.46 -16.56 -0.22
CA ARG A 181 5.87 -16.42 0.15
C ARG A 181 6.71 -17.53 -0.49
N GLY A 182 7.88 -17.20 -1.02
CA GLY A 182 8.84 -18.20 -1.46
C GLY A 182 9.35 -19.10 -0.33
N GLY A 183 9.58 -20.37 -0.64
CA GLY A 183 10.15 -21.36 0.24
C GLY A 183 11.63 -21.12 0.54
N ALA A 184 12.07 -21.50 1.74
CA ALA A 184 13.47 -21.37 2.14
C ALA A 184 14.35 -22.39 1.42
N THR A 185 15.56 -22.00 1.02
CA THR A 185 16.53 -22.96 0.47
C THR A 185 17.13 -23.79 1.60
N GLY A 186 17.23 -25.11 1.38
CA GLY A 186 17.86 -26.05 2.29
C GLY A 186 19.36 -25.80 2.44
N SER A 187 19.88 -26.00 3.64
CA SER A 187 21.31 -25.82 3.93
C SER A 187 22.13 -27.02 3.44
N MET A 188 23.40 -26.76 3.07
CA MET A 188 24.28 -27.83 2.62
C MET A 188 24.73 -28.70 3.80
N GLY A 189 24.76 -30.00 3.57
CA GLY A 189 25.33 -30.98 4.48
C GLY A 189 26.82 -30.75 4.67
N LYS A 190 27.28 -30.86 5.91
CA LYS A 190 28.71 -30.78 6.26
C LYS A 190 29.45 -31.99 5.70
N SER A 191 30.62 -31.76 5.12
CA SER A 191 31.52 -32.85 4.75
C SER A 191 32.01 -33.61 5.98
N GLY A 192 32.22 -34.91 5.82
CA GLY A 192 32.83 -35.76 6.84
C GLY A 192 34.32 -35.51 6.96
N ASP A 193 34.82 -35.56 8.18
CA ASP A 193 36.24 -35.46 8.48
C ASP A 193 37.02 -36.67 7.94
N GLY A 194 38.25 -36.43 7.50
CA GLY A 194 39.15 -37.49 7.06
C GLY A 194 39.65 -38.34 8.23
N GLY A 195 39.66 -39.65 8.03
CA GLY A 195 40.49 -40.61 8.75
C GLY A 195 41.90 -40.70 8.17
N GLY A 196 42.63 -41.75 8.56
CA GLY A 196 43.94 -42.10 8.02
C GLY A 196 43.98 -43.57 7.58
N ASP A 197 45.15 -44.08 7.21
CA ASP A 197 45.31 -45.47 6.73
C ASP A 197 44.80 -46.56 7.71
N SER A 198 44.70 -46.22 9.00
CA SER A 198 44.25 -47.11 10.09
C SER A 198 42.90 -46.70 10.70
N ALA A 199 42.21 -45.70 10.15
CA ALA A 199 40.95 -45.21 10.70
C ALA A 199 39.93 -44.89 9.59
N PRO A 200 38.64 -45.17 9.81
CA PRO A 200 37.61 -44.84 8.83
C PRO A 200 37.48 -43.32 8.65
N GLY A 201 37.12 -42.90 7.44
CA GLY A 201 36.65 -41.54 7.20
C GLY A 201 35.22 -41.36 7.72
N ALA A 202 34.88 -40.16 8.19
CA ALA A 202 33.52 -39.87 8.63
C ALA A 202 32.58 -39.68 7.42
N ASP A 203 31.31 -40.02 7.60
CA ASP A 203 30.30 -39.80 6.58
C ASP A 203 29.99 -38.30 6.43
N GLY A 204 29.64 -37.89 5.22
CA GLY A 204 29.08 -36.57 4.97
C GLY A 204 27.65 -36.48 5.49
N ALA A 205 27.27 -35.31 6.02
CA ALA A 205 25.91 -35.06 6.48
C ALA A 205 24.96 -34.87 5.30
N ILE A 206 23.69 -35.20 5.52
CA ILE A 206 22.62 -34.97 4.55
C ILE A 206 22.38 -33.46 4.39
N GLY A 207 22.09 -33.00 3.18
CA GLY A 207 21.65 -31.63 2.94
C GLY A 207 20.18 -31.45 3.32
N ASP A 208 19.80 -30.29 3.86
CA ASP A 208 18.42 -30.06 4.29
C ASP A 208 17.48 -29.92 3.10
N ASP A 209 16.22 -30.28 3.28
CA ASP A 209 15.20 -30.05 2.27
C ASP A 209 14.93 -28.53 2.08
N GLY A 210 14.56 -28.16 0.86
CA GLY A 210 13.98 -26.86 0.57
C GLY A 210 12.55 -26.79 1.11
N GLY A 211 12.18 -25.62 1.64
CA GLY A 211 10.82 -25.36 2.10
C GLY A 211 9.85 -25.17 0.93
N ASP A 212 8.58 -25.51 1.13
CA ASP A 212 7.53 -25.25 0.14
C ASP A 212 7.26 -23.74 0.00
N GLY A 213 6.85 -23.33 -1.19
CA GLY A 213 6.27 -22.02 -1.43
C GLY A 213 4.85 -21.94 -0.89
N GLY A 214 4.49 -20.78 -0.34
CA GLY A 214 3.13 -20.49 0.10
C GLY A 214 2.19 -20.28 -1.08
N ASN A 215 0.91 -20.60 -0.91
CA ASN A 215 -0.10 -20.30 -1.92
C ASN A 215 -0.35 -18.80 -2.00
N GLY A 216 -0.75 -18.32 -3.18
CA GLY A 216 -1.34 -17.01 -3.32
C GLY A 216 -2.77 -16.99 -2.76
N GLY A 217 -3.19 -15.84 -2.25
CA GLY A 217 -4.56 -15.60 -1.78
C GLY A 217 -5.50 -15.35 -2.96
N ASP A 218 -6.76 -15.70 -2.79
CA ASP A 218 -7.80 -15.34 -3.76
C ASP A 218 -8.04 -13.82 -3.74
N GLY A 219 -8.37 -13.25 -4.89
CA GLY A 219 -8.90 -11.90 -4.98
C GLY A 219 -10.36 -11.87 -4.55
N ALA A 220 -10.79 -10.75 -3.96
CA ALA A 220 -12.16 -10.57 -3.50
C ALA A 220 -13.10 -10.21 -4.66
N ASP A 221 -14.37 -10.58 -4.53
CA ASP A 221 -15.40 -10.17 -5.48
C ASP A 221 -15.56 -8.64 -5.51
N GLY A 222 -15.95 -8.12 -6.66
CA GLY A 222 -16.29 -6.71 -6.85
C GLY A 222 -17.55 -6.31 -6.08
N PRO A 223 -17.68 -5.04 -5.70
CA PRO A 223 -18.79 -4.57 -4.89
C PRO A 223 -20.12 -4.54 -5.68
N ARG A 224 -21.23 -4.53 -4.94
CA ARG A 224 -22.56 -4.25 -5.48
C ARG A 224 -22.90 -2.79 -5.20
N ILE A 225 -22.98 -1.98 -6.25
CA ILE A 225 -23.21 -0.54 -6.15
C ILE A 225 -24.28 -0.03 -7.11
N THR A 226 -24.96 1.00 -6.66
CA THR A 226 -25.78 1.89 -7.49
C THR A 226 -25.11 3.26 -7.52
N ALA A 227 -24.83 3.78 -8.72
CA ALA A 227 -24.28 5.11 -8.89
C ALA A 227 -25.29 6.05 -9.53
N TYR A 228 -25.44 7.24 -8.94
CA TYR A 228 -26.26 8.32 -9.47
C TYR A 228 -25.35 9.39 -10.04
N ALA A 229 -25.62 9.85 -11.25
CA ALA A 229 -24.77 10.84 -11.92
C ALA A 229 -25.57 12.04 -12.41
N THR A 230 -25.04 13.24 -12.21
CA THR A 230 -25.58 14.48 -12.78
C THR A 230 -24.44 15.43 -13.15
N LEU A 231 -24.76 16.52 -13.84
CA LEU A 231 -23.81 17.62 -14.06
C LEU A 231 -24.07 18.75 -13.10
N VAL A 232 -23.01 19.35 -12.58
CA VAL A 232 -23.09 20.52 -11.71
C VAL A 232 -22.17 21.63 -12.20
N LYS A 233 -22.55 22.86 -11.89
CA LYS A 233 -21.68 24.04 -11.89
C LYS A 233 -21.28 24.35 -10.45
N THR A 234 -20.01 24.67 -10.26
CA THR A 234 -19.42 25.05 -8.99
C THR A 234 -18.83 26.47 -9.10
N PRO A 235 -18.33 27.06 -8.00
CA PRO A 235 -17.64 28.34 -8.06
C PRO A 235 -16.37 28.34 -8.92
N HIS A 236 -15.68 27.19 -9.00
CA HIS A 236 -14.40 27.06 -9.72
C HIS A 236 -14.54 26.38 -11.08
N HIS A 237 -15.64 25.64 -11.32
CA HIS A 237 -15.81 24.85 -12.54
C HIS A 237 -17.21 25.04 -13.13
N ASP A 238 -17.27 25.38 -14.41
CA ASP A 238 -18.54 25.57 -15.12
C ASP A 238 -19.32 24.26 -15.32
N ARG A 239 -18.60 23.13 -15.38
CA ARG A 239 -19.18 21.83 -15.73
C ARG A 239 -18.37 20.68 -15.14
N MET A 240 -18.95 20.00 -14.16
CA MET A 240 -18.39 18.82 -13.50
C MET A 240 -19.42 17.69 -13.49
N VAL A 241 -18.96 16.45 -13.51
CA VAL A 241 -19.81 15.28 -13.24
C VAL A 241 -19.78 15.00 -11.75
N LEU A 242 -20.94 15.06 -11.10
CA LEU A 242 -21.12 14.66 -9.71
C LEU A 242 -21.69 13.24 -9.69
N VAL A 243 -20.97 12.32 -9.05
CA VAL A 243 -21.35 10.92 -8.91
C VAL A 243 -21.53 10.61 -7.43
N LYS A 244 -22.71 10.11 -7.05
CA LYS A 244 -22.97 9.54 -5.72
C LYS A 244 -23.07 8.03 -5.86
N ILE A 245 -22.32 7.30 -5.06
CA ILE A 245 -22.31 5.83 -5.02
C ILE A 245 -22.95 5.38 -3.71
N GLU A 246 -23.82 4.39 -3.80
CA GLU A 246 -24.47 3.73 -2.68
C GLU A 246 -24.38 2.20 -2.83
N GLY A 247 -24.23 1.46 -1.74
CA GLY A 247 -24.24 0.00 -1.74
C GLY A 247 -23.25 -0.61 -0.76
N ASP A 248 -22.44 -1.56 -1.24
CA ASP A 248 -21.35 -2.14 -0.43
C ASP A 248 -20.28 -1.10 -0.08
N VAL A 249 -20.16 -0.06 -0.91
CA VAL A 249 -19.35 1.14 -0.66
C VAL A 249 -20.20 2.39 -0.93
N ASP A 250 -20.04 3.40 -0.08
CA ASP A 250 -20.66 4.71 -0.26
C ASP A 250 -19.58 5.73 -0.63
N ASP A 251 -19.84 6.54 -1.65
CA ASP A 251 -18.89 7.58 -2.07
C ASP A 251 -19.59 8.77 -2.74
N LEU A 252 -18.93 9.94 -2.73
CA LEU A 252 -19.33 11.12 -3.49
C LEU A 252 -18.12 11.71 -4.20
N VAL A 253 -18.16 11.72 -5.52
CA VAL A 253 -17.02 12.07 -6.38
C VAL A 253 -17.40 13.19 -7.34
N LEU A 254 -16.50 14.16 -7.50
CA LEU A 254 -16.52 15.12 -8.60
C LEU A 254 -15.46 14.75 -9.63
N MET A 255 -15.84 14.75 -10.90
CA MET A 255 -14.96 14.42 -12.02
C MET A 255 -15.09 15.47 -13.12
N ASP A 256 -13.98 15.71 -13.83
CA ASP A 256 -13.92 16.63 -14.96
C ASP A 256 -14.81 16.12 -16.12
N ALA A 257 -15.79 16.93 -16.52
CA ALA A 257 -16.74 16.58 -17.58
C ALA A 257 -16.13 16.56 -19.00
N SER A 258 -14.87 16.99 -19.17
CA SER A 258 -14.13 16.89 -20.44
C SER A 258 -13.48 15.52 -20.66
N LYS A 259 -13.48 14.66 -19.64
CA LYS A 259 -12.88 13.33 -19.66
C LYS A 259 -13.94 12.24 -19.47
N PRO A 260 -13.67 11.00 -19.93
CA PRO A 260 -14.52 9.86 -19.61
C PRO A 260 -14.63 9.65 -18.09
N VAL A 261 -15.85 9.44 -17.61
CA VAL A 261 -16.16 9.12 -16.21
C VAL A 261 -16.23 7.61 -16.07
N MET A 262 -15.20 7.03 -15.47
CA MET A 262 -15.12 5.59 -15.24
C MET A 262 -15.78 5.24 -13.91
N ILE A 263 -16.83 4.40 -13.91
CA ILE A 263 -17.43 3.84 -12.67
C ILE A 263 -17.10 2.35 -12.59
N VAL A 264 -16.56 1.93 -11.46
CA VAL A 264 -15.93 0.62 -11.27
C VAL A 264 -16.60 -0.17 -10.15
N ALA A 265 -16.83 -1.45 -10.43
CA ALA A 265 -17.21 -2.50 -9.49
C ALA A 265 -16.50 -3.82 -9.86
N GLY A 266 -15.21 -3.76 -10.23
CA GLY A 266 -14.46 -4.93 -10.71
C GLY A 266 -14.02 -5.88 -9.59
N GLY A 267 -13.77 -7.15 -9.92
CA GLY A 267 -13.17 -8.12 -9.00
C GLY A 267 -11.69 -7.88 -8.78
N GLY A 268 -11.17 -8.33 -7.63
CA GLY A 268 -9.74 -8.27 -7.31
C GLY A 268 -8.97 -9.41 -7.97
N ASP A 269 -7.75 -9.13 -8.43
CA ASP A 269 -6.84 -10.16 -8.95
C ASP A 269 -6.42 -11.15 -7.85
N GLY A 270 -6.26 -12.43 -8.20
CA GLY A 270 -5.67 -13.45 -7.33
C GLY A 270 -4.16 -13.27 -7.21
N GLY A 271 -3.62 -13.60 -6.04
CA GLY A 271 -2.18 -13.52 -5.78
C GLY A 271 -1.40 -14.69 -6.38
N ASP A 272 -0.17 -14.44 -6.80
CA ASP A 272 0.71 -15.50 -7.32
C ASP A 272 1.15 -16.48 -6.23
N GLY A 273 1.34 -17.75 -6.59
CA GLY A 273 1.94 -18.75 -5.72
C GLY A 273 3.44 -18.53 -5.54
N GLY A 274 3.93 -18.75 -4.32
CA GLY A 274 5.35 -18.66 -3.99
C GLY A 274 6.16 -19.80 -4.60
N ALA A 275 7.38 -19.54 -5.05
CA ALA A 275 8.27 -20.60 -5.52
C ALA A 275 8.73 -21.50 -4.37
N GLY A 276 8.90 -22.81 -4.62
CA GLY A 276 9.53 -23.73 -3.69
C GLY A 276 11.04 -23.47 -3.56
N GLY A 277 11.58 -23.71 -2.36
CA GLY A 277 13.00 -23.58 -2.07
C GLY A 277 13.81 -24.76 -2.62
N ASN A 278 15.06 -24.53 -3.00
CA ASN A 278 15.91 -25.62 -3.46
C ASN A 278 16.37 -26.49 -2.29
N GLY A 279 16.55 -27.79 -2.52
CA GLY A 279 17.20 -28.69 -1.59
C GLY A 279 18.68 -28.38 -1.41
N GLY A 280 19.17 -28.57 -0.21
CA GLY A 280 20.57 -28.43 0.16
C GLY A 280 21.39 -29.59 -0.37
N ARG A 281 22.62 -29.31 -0.80
CA ARG A 281 23.53 -30.36 -1.27
C ARG A 281 23.98 -31.25 -0.11
N GLY A 282 24.14 -32.56 -0.32
CA GLY A 282 24.75 -33.47 0.64
C GLY A 282 26.26 -33.23 0.82
N GLY A 283 26.74 -33.40 2.04
CA GLY A 283 28.16 -33.30 2.39
C GLY A 283 28.97 -34.46 1.83
N SER A 284 30.21 -34.24 1.44
CA SER A 284 31.06 -35.34 0.94
C SER A 284 31.60 -36.19 2.11
N GLY A 285 31.79 -37.49 1.92
CA GLY A 285 32.44 -38.35 2.91
C GLY A 285 33.93 -38.06 3.02
N GLY A 286 34.48 -38.21 4.22
CA GLY A 286 35.92 -38.09 4.48
C GLY A 286 36.71 -39.29 3.98
N GLY A 287 37.96 -39.09 3.55
CA GLY A 287 38.84 -40.22 3.18
C GLY A 287 39.26 -41.05 4.39
N GLY A 288 39.57 -42.35 4.23
CA GLY A 288 40.03 -43.21 5.33
C GLY A 288 40.02 -44.70 4.95
N ASN A 289 40.15 -45.60 5.93
CA ASN A 289 40.13 -47.04 5.71
C ASN A 289 39.04 -47.76 6.54
N PRO A 290 37.81 -47.90 6.02
CA PRO A 290 37.31 -47.43 4.72
C PRO A 290 37.01 -45.91 4.68
N GLY A 291 36.84 -45.35 3.49
CA GLY A 291 36.37 -43.97 3.31
C GLY A 291 34.90 -43.82 3.71
N GLY A 292 34.52 -42.62 4.16
CA GLY A 292 33.16 -42.28 4.55
C GLY A 292 32.21 -42.17 3.35
N THR A 293 30.93 -42.41 3.59
CA THR A 293 29.86 -42.26 2.60
C THR A 293 29.47 -40.78 2.45
N GLY A 294 29.21 -40.33 1.23
CA GLY A 294 28.64 -39.00 1.00
C GLY A 294 27.21 -38.91 1.52
N GLY A 295 26.84 -37.78 2.11
CA GLY A 295 25.48 -37.51 2.53
C GLY A 295 24.56 -37.30 1.34
N ASN A 296 23.28 -37.63 1.49
CA ASN A 296 22.29 -37.40 0.43
C ASN A 296 22.00 -35.90 0.27
N GLY A 297 21.59 -35.49 -0.92
CA GLY A 297 21.03 -34.17 -1.14
C GLY A 297 19.61 -34.07 -0.58
N GLY A 298 19.25 -32.88 -0.14
CA GLY A 298 17.90 -32.54 0.27
C GLY A 298 16.96 -32.41 -0.92
N ARG A 299 15.67 -32.61 -0.69
CA ARG A 299 14.61 -32.46 -1.70
C ARG A 299 14.33 -30.99 -1.96
N GLY A 300 13.94 -30.66 -3.17
CA GLY A 300 13.34 -29.35 -3.48
C GLY A 300 11.94 -29.24 -2.88
N GLY A 301 11.58 -28.05 -2.41
CA GLY A 301 10.23 -27.73 -1.97
C GLY A 301 9.28 -27.57 -3.15
N ASN A 302 8.00 -27.80 -2.93
CA ASN A 302 6.95 -27.58 -3.92
C ASN A 302 6.67 -26.09 -4.10
N GLY A 303 6.26 -25.68 -5.29
CA GLY A 303 5.69 -24.35 -5.52
C GLY A 303 4.27 -24.26 -4.96
N GLY A 304 3.91 -23.08 -4.45
CA GLY A 304 2.56 -22.78 -4.02
C GLY A 304 1.62 -22.60 -5.21
N SER A 305 0.33 -22.84 -5.02
CA SER A 305 -0.68 -22.56 -6.04
C SER A 305 -0.99 -21.07 -6.12
N GLY A 306 -1.35 -20.58 -7.31
CA GLY A 306 -1.89 -19.24 -7.49
C GLY A 306 -3.32 -19.13 -6.95
N GLY A 307 -3.69 -17.94 -6.47
CA GLY A 307 -5.04 -17.63 -6.02
C GLY A 307 -5.98 -17.39 -7.19
N ASN A 308 -7.27 -17.62 -6.97
CA ASN A 308 -8.30 -17.31 -7.95
C ASN A 308 -8.57 -15.80 -8.00
N GLY A 309 -8.94 -15.28 -9.16
CA GLY A 309 -9.46 -13.93 -9.27
C GLY A 309 -10.88 -13.84 -8.73
N GLY A 310 -11.22 -12.71 -8.11
CA GLY A 310 -12.56 -12.41 -7.66
C GLY A 310 -13.51 -12.16 -8.83
N ASN A 311 -14.80 -12.44 -8.64
CA ASN A 311 -15.80 -12.15 -9.65
C ASN A 311 -16.03 -10.64 -9.76
N GLY A 312 -16.44 -10.17 -10.94
CA GLY A 312 -16.92 -8.82 -11.10
C GLY A 312 -18.19 -8.58 -10.28
N GLY A 313 -18.38 -7.33 -9.86
CA GLY A 313 -19.49 -6.91 -9.02
C GLY A 313 -20.79 -6.64 -9.79
N VAL A 314 -21.68 -5.89 -9.15
CA VAL A 314 -22.94 -5.43 -9.78
C VAL A 314 -22.95 -3.91 -9.77
N LEU A 315 -23.06 -3.31 -10.95
CA LEU A 315 -23.01 -1.88 -11.17
C LEU A 315 -24.26 -1.41 -11.92
N GLU A 316 -25.15 -0.72 -11.22
CA GLU A 316 -26.25 0.03 -11.85
C GLU A 316 -25.92 1.52 -11.84
N VAL A 317 -26.00 2.17 -13.00
CA VAL A 317 -25.86 3.62 -13.10
C VAL A 317 -27.16 4.26 -13.53
N ILE A 318 -27.61 5.24 -12.74
CA ILE A 318 -28.78 6.07 -13.01
C ILE A 318 -28.28 7.49 -13.24
N TYR A 319 -28.23 7.92 -14.50
CA TYR A 319 -27.82 9.29 -14.85
C TYR A 319 -29.03 10.19 -15.08
N ASP A 320 -28.84 11.49 -14.84
CA ASP A 320 -29.89 12.50 -14.97
C ASP A 320 -30.54 12.48 -16.36
N ALA A 321 -31.83 12.14 -16.42
CA ALA A 321 -32.57 12.02 -17.67
C ALA A 321 -32.67 13.36 -18.45
N SER A 322 -32.47 14.51 -17.78
CA SER A 322 -32.43 15.81 -18.44
C SER A 322 -31.12 16.08 -19.19
N LEU A 323 -30.08 15.26 -18.96
CA LEU A 323 -28.72 15.43 -19.47
C LEU A 323 -28.26 14.15 -20.22
N PRO A 324 -28.85 13.83 -21.38
CA PRO A 324 -28.56 12.57 -22.09
C PRO A 324 -27.11 12.48 -22.59
N GLU A 325 -26.36 13.59 -22.66
CA GLU A 325 -24.93 13.57 -22.94
C GLU A 325 -24.11 12.72 -21.94
N LEU A 326 -24.58 12.56 -20.69
CA LEU A 326 -23.92 11.73 -19.68
C LEU A 326 -23.78 10.28 -20.12
N ALA A 327 -24.72 9.78 -20.93
CA ALA A 327 -24.67 8.41 -21.48
C ALA A 327 -23.40 8.16 -22.31
N SER A 328 -22.84 9.19 -22.94
CA SER A 328 -21.60 9.10 -23.73
C SER A 328 -20.33 9.37 -22.93
N MET A 329 -20.46 9.95 -21.74
CA MET A 329 -19.34 10.28 -20.86
C MET A 329 -19.03 9.14 -19.88
N ILE A 330 -20.04 8.37 -19.49
CA ILE A 330 -19.92 7.32 -18.49
C ILE A 330 -19.46 6.01 -19.14
N ALA A 331 -18.33 5.50 -18.67
CA ALA A 331 -17.88 4.14 -18.90
C ALA A 331 -18.16 3.29 -17.65
N LEU A 332 -18.41 1.99 -17.83
CA LEU A 332 -18.67 1.05 -16.74
C LEU A 332 -17.64 -0.08 -16.77
N ASP A 333 -17.11 -0.44 -15.61
CA ASP A 333 -16.21 -1.59 -15.44
C ASP A 333 -16.70 -2.46 -14.29
N ALA A 334 -17.12 -3.67 -14.63
CA ALA A 334 -17.45 -4.72 -13.68
C ALA A 334 -16.69 -6.01 -14.07
N SER A 335 -15.47 -5.88 -14.63
CA SER A 335 -14.69 -7.03 -15.05
C SER A 335 -14.27 -7.90 -13.88
N ALA A 336 -14.06 -9.19 -14.13
CA ALA A 336 -13.49 -10.07 -13.14
C ALA A 336 -12.01 -9.80 -12.87
N GLY A 337 -11.56 -10.22 -11.70
CA GLY A 337 -10.15 -10.33 -11.38
C GLY A 337 -9.47 -11.48 -12.11
N ARG A 338 -8.18 -11.31 -12.37
CA ARG A 338 -7.32 -12.31 -13.02
C ARG A 338 -6.90 -13.40 -12.04
N ALA A 339 -6.56 -14.56 -12.57
CA ALA A 339 -5.92 -15.61 -11.79
C ALA A 339 -4.48 -15.24 -11.42
N GLY A 340 -4.04 -15.65 -10.23
CA GLY A 340 -2.63 -15.68 -9.87
C GLY A 340 -1.88 -16.84 -10.54
N GLU A 341 -0.60 -16.62 -10.83
CA GLU A 341 0.28 -17.62 -11.42
C GLU A 341 0.68 -18.71 -10.41
N ALA A 342 1.05 -19.88 -10.92
CA ALA A 342 1.60 -20.95 -10.10
C ALA A 342 3.04 -20.65 -9.65
N GLY A 343 3.34 -21.00 -8.41
CA GLY A 343 4.71 -21.07 -7.90
C GLY A 343 5.51 -22.18 -8.58
N ARG A 344 6.77 -21.89 -8.90
CA ARG A 344 7.69 -22.89 -9.50
C ARG A 344 8.17 -23.89 -8.45
N ALA A 345 8.49 -25.10 -8.88
CA ALA A 345 9.16 -26.10 -8.05
C ALA A 345 10.57 -25.66 -7.63
N GLY A 346 10.97 -26.04 -6.42
CA GLY A 346 12.35 -26.03 -5.97
C GLY A 346 13.13 -27.21 -6.56
N ARG A 347 14.41 -26.99 -6.85
CA ARG A 347 15.29 -28.04 -7.38
C ARG A 347 15.78 -28.97 -6.27
N ALA A 348 16.06 -30.22 -6.63
CA ALA A 348 16.78 -31.14 -5.77
C ALA A 348 18.19 -30.62 -5.41
N GLY A 349 18.67 -30.95 -4.22
CA GLY A 349 20.08 -30.85 -3.88
C GLY A 349 20.85 -32.08 -4.37
N ASP A 350 22.08 -31.89 -4.83
CA ASP A 350 22.91 -33.02 -5.26
C ASP A 350 23.41 -33.85 -4.07
N GLY A 351 23.68 -35.13 -4.29
CA GLY A 351 24.36 -36.00 -3.35
C GLY A 351 25.82 -35.60 -3.12
N GLY A 352 26.32 -35.90 -1.92
CA GLY A 352 27.72 -35.75 -1.56
C GLY A 352 28.59 -36.82 -2.20
N PHE A 353 29.86 -36.49 -2.48
CA PHE A 353 30.78 -37.50 -3.02
C PHE A 353 31.24 -38.51 -1.96
N SER A 354 31.59 -39.73 -2.38
CA SER A 354 32.23 -40.70 -1.50
C SER A 354 33.61 -40.25 -1.04
N GLY A 355 33.97 -40.59 0.19
CA GLY A 355 35.33 -40.50 0.68
C GLY A 355 36.23 -41.59 0.07
N ASN A 356 37.47 -41.24 -0.25
CA ASN A 356 38.44 -42.15 -0.83
C ASN A 356 38.96 -43.18 0.19
N GLY A 357 39.18 -44.42 -0.25
CA GLY A 357 39.89 -45.43 0.54
C GLY A 357 41.38 -45.11 0.66
N GLN A 358 41.94 -45.24 1.87
CA GLN A 358 43.36 -45.04 2.16
C GLN A 358 44.01 -46.34 2.67
N GLY A 359 45.32 -46.50 2.48
CA GLY A 359 46.08 -47.71 2.82
C GLY A 359 45.85 -48.92 1.90
N SER A 360 46.67 -49.97 2.08
CA SER A 360 46.56 -51.20 1.29
C SER A 360 45.23 -51.92 1.60
N GLY A 361 44.37 -52.06 0.60
CA GLY A 361 43.04 -52.66 0.75
C GLY A 361 41.91 -51.71 1.15
N GLY A 362 42.19 -50.40 1.27
CA GLY A 362 41.17 -49.40 1.60
C GLY A 362 40.07 -49.28 0.55
N LYS A 363 38.81 -49.30 0.98
CA LYS A 363 37.64 -49.15 0.12
C LYS A 363 37.08 -47.73 0.24
N ALA A 364 36.72 -47.12 -0.89
CA ALA A 364 35.97 -45.88 -0.89
C ALA A 364 34.58 -46.08 -0.27
N GLY A 365 34.01 -45.02 0.29
CA GLY A 365 32.61 -44.99 0.71
C GLY A 365 31.66 -44.97 -0.49
N LYS A 366 30.36 -44.86 -0.23
CA LYS A 366 29.36 -44.69 -1.31
C LYS A 366 29.15 -43.21 -1.61
N HIS A 367 28.77 -42.88 -2.84
CA HIS A 367 28.23 -41.56 -3.15
C HIS A 367 26.86 -41.41 -2.49
N GLY A 368 26.56 -40.20 -2.02
CA GLY A 368 25.21 -39.81 -1.64
C GLY A 368 24.30 -39.76 -2.85
N ILE A 369 22.99 -39.87 -2.60
CA ILE A 369 21.95 -39.83 -3.62
C ILE A 369 21.46 -38.38 -3.73
N ASP A 370 21.19 -37.91 -4.94
CA ASP A 370 20.54 -36.62 -5.18
C ASP A 370 19.13 -36.61 -4.55
N GLY A 371 18.69 -35.43 -4.13
CA GLY A 371 17.31 -35.23 -3.68
C GLY A 371 16.30 -35.39 -4.82
N ALA A 372 15.03 -35.35 -4.46
CA ALA A 372 13.94 -35.25 -5.44
C ALA A 372 13.64 -33.77 -5.74
N GLU A 373 13.28 -33.44 -6.98
CA GLU A 373 12.73 -32.12 -7.30
C GLU A 373 11.36 -31.94 -6.66
N GLY A 374 11.02 -30.69 -6.34
CA GLY A 374 9.66 -30.34 -5.95
C GLY A 374 8.70 -30.38 -7.15
N SER A 375 7.41 -30.28 -6.87
CA SER A 375 6.37 -30.08 -7.88
C SER A 375 6.03 -28.61 -8.04
N ALA A 376 5.63 -28.19 -9.25
CA ALA A 376 5.10 -26.84 -9.46
C ALA A 376 3.68 -26.75 -8.89
N GLY A 377 3.30 -25.56 -8.44
CA GLY A 377 1.93 -25.27 -8.00
C GLY A 377 0.94 -25.32 -9.17
N GLN A 378 -0.35 -25.18 -8.85
CA GLN A 378 -1.39 -25.00 -9.86
C GLN A 378 -1.70 -23.52 -10.04
N PRO A 379 -1.97 -23.04 -11.28
CA PRO A 379 -2.42 -21.68 -11.48
C PRO A 379 -3.84 -21.52 -10.91
N GLY A 380 -4.19 -20.29 -10.52
CA GLY A 380 -5.54 -19.96 -10.12
C GLY A 380 -6.51 -19.95 -11.30
N ARG A 381 -7.78 -19.68 -11.01
CA ARG A 381 -8.83 -19.45 -12.02
C ARG A 381 -9.21 -17.97 -12.05
N ALA A 382 -9.43 -17.42 -13.23
CA ALA A 382 -9.99 -16.08 -13.35
C ALA A 382 -11.44 -16.08 -12.82
N GLY A 383 -11.87 -14.94 -12.28
CA GLY A 383 -13.27 -14.75 -11.90
C GLY A 383 -14.18 -14.67 -13.13
N SER A 384 -15.49 -14.65 -12.90
CA SER A 384 -16.47 -14.31 -13.94
C SER A 384 -16.76 -12.82 -13.96
N ASP A 385 -16.94 -12.24 -15.15
CA ASP A 385 -17.36 -10.85 -15.28
C ASP A 385 -18.70 -10.59 -14.57
N GLY A 386 -18.80 -9.40 -14.01
CA GLY A 386 -19.97 -8.92 -13.29
C GLY A 386 -21.07 -8.42 -14.21
N GLN A 387 -22.05 -7.74 -13.61
CA GLN A 387 -23.16 -7.11 -14.33
C GLN A 387 -23.01 -5.60 -14.26
N SER A 388 -23.08 -4.94 -15.41
CA SER A 388 -23.11 -3.48 -15.47
C SER A 388 -24.24 -2.99 -16.38
N SER A 389 -24.90 -1.91 -15.96
CA SER A 389 -25.94 -1.26 -16.75
C SER A 389 -25.97 0.24 -16.46
N ALA A 390 -26.33 1.03 -17.47
CA ALA A 390 -26.56 2.46 -17.32
C ALA A 390 -27.89 2.84 -17.97
N ARG A 391 -28.67 3.66 -17.28
CA ARG A 391 -29.95 4.16 -17.77
C ARG A 391 -30.22 5.58 -17.31
N ALA A 392 -30.98 6.32 -18.12
CA ALA A 392 -31.52 7.60 -17.73
C ALA A 392 -32.56 7.42 -16.61
N GLY A 393 -32.59 8.33 -15.64
CA GLY A 393 -33.58 8.34 -14.57
C GLY A 393 -33.68 9.68 -13.86
N ASP A 394 -34.64 9.79 -12.94
CA ASP A 394 -34.75 10.95 -12.05
C ASP A 394 -33.76 10.80 -10.89
N VAL A 395 -32.80 11.72 -10.84
CA VAL A 395 -31.78 11.81 -9.77
C VAL A 395 -31.98 13.05 -8.90
N GLY A 396 -33.06 13.81 -9.10
CA GLY A 396 -33.29 15.09 -8.42
C GLY A 396 -33.37 14.96 -6.90
N SER A 397 -34.00 13.90 -6.40
CA SER A 397 -34.08 13.63 -4.95
C SER A 397 -32.73 13.26 -4.35
N VAL A 398 -31.88 12.57 -5.11
CA VAL A 398 -30.53 12.16 -4.68
C VAL A 398 -29.62 13.37 -4.49
N PHE A 399 -29.76 14.38 -5.35
CA PHE A 399 -28.98 15.62 -5.32
C PHE A 399 -29.78 16.85 -4.85
N ALA A 400 -30.81 16.65 -4.02
CA ALA A 400 -31.66 17.74 -3.55
C ALA A 400 -30.95 18.69 -2.57
N SER A 401 -29.94 18.19 -1.85
CA SER A 401 -29.25 18.89 -0.76
C SER A 401 -27.86 19.42 -1.14
N LEU A 402 -27.69 19.90 -2.38
CA LEU A 402 -26.45 20.55 -2.78
C LEU A 402 -26.25 21.87 -2.00
N PRO A 403 -25.02 22.16 -1.54
CA PRO A 403 -24.76 23.39 -0.81
C PRO A 403 -24.90 24.62 -1.71
N ALA A 404 -25.22 25.77 -1.11
CA ALA A 404 -25.35 27.02 -1.84
C ALA A 404 -24.03 27.36 -2.56
N GLY A 405 -24.11 27.59 -3.87
CA GLY A 405 -22.93 27.80 -4.74
C GLY A 405 -22.67 26.64 -5.69
N ILE A 406 -23.22 25.45 -5.42
CA ILE A 406 -23.19 24.31 -6.33
C ILE A 406 -24.58 24.12 -6.90
N THR A 407 -24.71 24.21 -8.23
CA THR A 407 -26.01 24.15 -8.91
C THR A 407 -26.02 23.01 -9.90
N ARG A 408 -27.03 22.14 -9.81
CA ARG A 408 -27.26 21.11 -10.82
C ARG A 408 -27.59 21.76 -12.15
N LEU A 409 -26.90 21.33 -13.21
CA LEU A 409 -27.23 21.75 -14.56
C LEU A 409 -28.53 21.08 -14.99
N SER A 410 -29.34 21.82 -15.73
CA SER A 410 -30.53 21.32 -16.41
C SER A 410 -30.57 21.98 -17.80
N ARG A 411 -31.21 21.32 -18.76
CA ARG A 411 -31.38 21.88 -20.11
C ARG A 411 -32.32 23.07 -20.14
#